data_AF-A0A4R3NEZ4-F1
#
_entry.id   AF-A0A4R3NEZ4-F1
#
_cell.length_a   1.000
_cell.length_b   1.000
_cell.length_c   1.000
_cell.angle_alpha   90.00
_cell.angle_beta   90.00
_cell.angle_gamma   90.00
#
_symmetry.space_group_name_H-M   'P 1'
#
loop_
_entity.id
_entity.type
_entity.pdbx_description
1 polymer ?
#
loop_
_entity_poly.entity_id
_entity_poly.type
_entity_poly.pdbx_seq_one_letter_code
_entity_poly.pdbx_strand_id
1 'polypeptide(L)'
;PTESVRAMCSQGAILSENLEAYRVTSQQKSTYYMYKIYIAGRIEDLYTLSLIFPKGAYEEFYVHTQIAGEKDGLFDRVVNADRNNTFVSGRGCAEIFDHFGTTTELERACVAREIIAPLNGYAALADSQFRPVIAVSASRQAAHGSSAHMSLGRAPSIQGQTYRKIVACRHQTLHELMPCRVEYMRNIGLAARAAIATADEPSWPLYYRILEDIAGHKNTTLDKIPSTGLAGREALNAFKRAANNSENGRHGTSKRTLSLLKNELMTLREARQFFREIVRKWLDDECGGVMPSDRVEGGPFRFGLD
;
A
#
# COMPACT_ATOMS: atom_id res chain seq x y z
N PRO A 1 10.03 76.45 10.01
CA PRO A 1 9.70 77.85 9.68
C PRO A 1 8.93 77.93 8.35
N THR A 2 7.60 78.13 8.47
CA THR A 2 6.68 78.85 7.55
C THR A 2 6.62 78.43 6.07
N GLU A 3 5.53 77.78 5.62
CA GLU A 3 4.25 78.40 5.13
C GLU A 3 4.40 79.06 3.74
N SER A 4 3.48 79.01 2.76
CA SER A 4 2.15 78.43 2.60
C SER A 4 1.63 78.74 1.17
N VAL A 5 0.54 78.06 0.75
CA VAL A 5 -0.61 78.61 -0.05
C VAL A 5 -0.37 78.74 -1.59
N ARG A 6 -1.24 78.32 -2.53
CA ARG A 6 -2.71 78.34 -2.62
C ARG A 6 -3.23 77.41 -3.74
N ALA A 7 -4.43 76.87 -3.53
CA ALA A 7 -5.25 76.14 -4.49
C ALA A 7 -5.93 77.05 -5.53
N MET A 8 -6.35 76.49 -6.68
CA MET A 8 -7.67 76.74 -7.30
C MET A 8 -8.06 75.59 -8.25
N CYS A 9 -9.29 75.09 -8.06
CA CYS A 9 -10.00 74.17 -8.93
C CYS A 9 -10.59 74.88 -10.15
N SER A 10 -10.73 74.17 -11.28
CA SER A 10 -11.92 74.25 -12.14
C SER A 10 -11.95 73.17 -13.22
N GLN A 11 -13.06 72.43 -13.25
CA GLN A 11 -13.73 71.84 -14.44
C GLN A 11 -12.97 70.73 -15.19
N GLY A 12 -13.44 69.49 -15.29
CA GLY A 12 -14.81 69.09 -15.59
C GLY A 12 -14.94 68.81 -17.08
N ALA A 13 -14.38 67.70 -17.56
CA ALA A 13 -14.69 67.14 -18.87
C ALA A 13 -14.55 65.61 -18.83
N ILE A 14 -15.65 64.98 -19.18
CA ILE A 14 -15.92 63.55 -19.25
C ILE A 14 -15.10 62.93 -20.39
N LEU A 15 -14.32 61.89 -20.09
CA LEU A 15 -14.00 60.84 -21.05
C LEU A 15 -14.20 59.49 -20.35
N SER A 16 -15.46 59.08 -20.34
CA SER A 16 -15.87 57.69 -20.20
C SER A 16 -15.50 56.97 -21.50
N GLU A 17 -14.38 56.25 -21.50
CA GLU A 17 -14.12 55.13 -22.41
C GLU A 17 -12.79 54.48 -21.99
N ASN A 18 -12.75 53.15 -22.00
CA ASN A 18 -11.62 52.26 -21.64
C ASN A 18 -11.56 51.72 -20.20
N LEU A 19 -12.69 51.28 -19.64
CA LEU A 19 -12.73 50.39 -18.48
C LEU A 19 -13.10 48.92 -18.83
N GLU A 20 -12.89 48.49 -20.09
CA GLU A 20 -13.28 47.14 -20.55
C GLU A 20 -12.13 46.24 -21.08
N ALA A 21 -10.86 46.61 -20.92
CA ALA A 21 -9.75 45.82 -21.49
C ALA A 21 -8.85 45.07 -20.49
N TYR A 22 -9.18 45.04 -19.19
CA TYR A 22 -8.42 44.26 -18.19
C TYR A 22 -9.33 43.44 -17.28
N ARG A 23 -10.20 42.61 -17.87
CA ARG A 23 -10.62 41.38 -17.21
C ARG A 23 -9.62 40.30 -17.57
N VAL A 24 -8.67 40.09 -16.66
CA VAL A 24 -7.90 38.84 -16.56
C VAL A 24 -8.90 37.72 -16.35
N THR A 25 -9.41 37.14 -17.44
CA THR A 25 -10.05 35.84 -17.44
C THR A 25 -8.96 34.77 -17.35
N SER A 26 -8.26 34.70 -16.22
CA SER A 26 -7.68 33.45 -15.75
C SER A 26 -8.69 32.79 -14.82
N GLN A 27 -9.88 32.48 -15.34
CA GLN A 27 -10.55 31.28 -14.87
C GLN A 27 -9.65 30.14 -15.30
N GLN A 28 -8.70 29.78 -14.42
CA GLN A 28 -8.01 28.52 -14.48
C GLN A 28 -9.13 27.48 -14.36
N LYS A 29 -9.65 27.03 -15.51
CA LYS A 29 -10.49 25.84 -15.56
C LYS A 29 -9.62 24.78 -14.90
N SER A 30 -9.97 24.40 -13.68
CA SER A 30 -9.40 23.22 -13.06
C SER A 30 -9.73 22.09 -14.01
N THR A 31 -8.74 21.68 -14.82
CA THR A 31 -8.89 20.57 -15.73
C THR A 31 -9.00 19.33 -14.87
N TYR A 32 -10.22 18.90 -14.61
CA TYR A 32 -10.45 17.70 -13.83
C TYR A 32 -10.00 16.50 -14.66
N TYR A 33 -8.96 15.83 -14.20
CA TYR A 33 -8.47 14.59 -14.79
C TYR A 33 -8.98 13.40 -13.98
N MET A 34 -9.45 12.38 -14.69
CA MET A 34 -9.63 11.05 -14.13
C MET A 34 -8.34 10.26 -14.35
N TYR A 35 -7.62 9.98 -13.26
CA TYR A 35 -6.41 9.16 -13.27
C TYR A 35 -6.75 7.70 -13.02
N LYS A 36 -6.14 6.79 -13.78
CA LYS A 36 -6.31 5.35 -13.64
C LYS A 36 -4.95 4.67 -13.67
N ILE A 37 -4.68 3.81 -12.70
CA ILE A 37 -3.58 2.85 -12.72
C ILE A 37 -4.21 1.47 -12.84
N TYR A 38 -4.08 0.85 -14.01
CA TYR A 38 -4.57 -0.51 -14.24
C TYR A 38 -3.67 -1.49 -13.52
N ILE A 39 -4.29 -2.44 -12.84
CA ILE A 39 -3.61 -3.42 -12.00
C ILE A 39 -3.91 -4.85 -12.44
N ALA A 40 -2.92 -5.73 -12.26
CA ALA A 40 -3.02 -7.15 -12.52
C ALA A 40 -2.63 -7.94 -11.27
N GLY A 41 -3.34 -9.04 -11.02
CA GLY A 41 -3.19 -9.90 -9.84
C GLY A 41 -4.22 -11.02 -9.89
N ARG A 42 -4.22 -11.94 -8.90
CA ARG A 42 -5.24 -12.98 -8.87
C ARG A 42 -6.62 -12.33 -8.76
N ILE A 43 -7.62 -12.99 -9.34
CA ILE A 43 -8.97 -12.45 -9.46
C ILE A 43 -9.53 -12.10 -8.07
N GLU A 44 -9.29 -12.96 -7.08
CA GLU A 44 -9.74 -12.77 -5.71
C GLU A 44 -9.02 -11.59 -5.03
N ASP A 45 -7.76 -11.32 -5.38
CA ASP A 45 -6.99 -10.19 -4.82
C ASP A 45 -7.44 -8.86 -5.45
N LEU A 46 -7.71 -8.84 -6.75
CA LEU A 46 -8.30 -7.68 -7.43
C LEU A 46 -9.68 -7.35 -6.84
N TYR A 47 -10.50 -8.37 -6.60
CA TYR A 47 -11.81 -8.21 -5.96
C TYR A 47 -11.67 -7.78 -4.49
N THR A 48 -10.74 -8.35 -3.74
CA THR A 48 -10.41 -7.96 -2.36
C THR A 48 -10.11 -6.47 -2.27
N LEU A 49 -9.28 -5.94 -3.18
CA LEU A 49 -8.99 -4.50 -3.21
C LEU A 49 -10.24 -3.65 -3.47
N SER A 50 -11.16 -4.08 -4.34
CA SER A 50 -12.41 -3.35 -4.56
C SER A 50 -13.36 -3.35 -3.36
N LEU A 51 -13.31 -4.38 -2.51
CA LEU A 51 -14.09 -4.47 -1.29
C LEU A 51 -13.53 -3.56 -0.18
N ILE A 52 -12.20 -3.48 -0.08
CA ILE A 52 -11.52 -2.65 0.93
C ILE A 52 -11.57 -1.16 0.54
N PHE A 53 -11.40 -0.86 -0.75
CA PHE A 53 -11.28 0.51 -1.27
C PHE A 53 -12.40 0.87 -2.25
N PRO A 54 -13.69 0.74 -1.89
CA PRO A 54 -14.76 1.24 -2.74
C PRO A 54 -14.71 2.78 -2.79
N LYS A 55 -15.40 3.36 -3.78
CA LYS A 55 -15.48 4.82 -3.91
C LYS A 55 -16.05 5.43 -2.62
N GLY A 56 -15.29 6.34 -2.01
CA GLY A 56 -15.66 7.03 -0.77
C GLY A 56 -15.13 6.40 0.52
N ALA A 57 -14.51 5.21 0.46
CA ALA A 57 -13.88 4.61 1.66
C ALA A 57 -12.57 5.30 2.05
N TYR A 58 -11.77 5.69 1.05
CA TYR A 58 -10.54 6.47 1.24
C TYR A 58 -10.51 7.62 0.24
N GLU A 59 -10.05 8.79 0.67
CA GLU A 59 -10.17 10.02 -0.12
C GLU A 59 -9.21 10.03 -1.33
N GLU A 60 -8.02 9.46 -1.16
CA GLU A 60 -6.97 9.51 -2.19
C GLU A 60 -7.09 8.40 -3.23
N PHE A 61 -7.70 7.28 -2.87
CA PHE A 61 -7.77 6.09 -3.72
C PHE A 61 -9.11 5.39 -3.62
N TYR A 62 -9.58 4.89 -4.75
CA TYR A 62 -10.60 3.87 -4.84
C TYR A 62 -10.25 2.87 -5.94
N VAL A 63 -10.77 1.65 -5.81
CA VAL A 63 -10.54 0.57 -6.75
C VAL A 63 -11.84 0.26 -7.48
N HIS A 64 -11.78 0.30 -8.80
CA HIS A 64 -12.89 -0.08 -9.67
C HIS A 64 -12.58 -1.43 -10.30
N THR A 65 -13.53 -2.35 -10.27
CA THR A 65 -13.45 -3.65 -10.95
C THR A 65 -14.80 -4.02 -11.55
N GLN A 66 -14.76 -4.89 -12.56
CA GLN A 66 -15.93 -5.55 -13.14
C GLN A 66 -16.09 -7.00 -12.65
N ILE A 67 -15.20 -7.45 -11.77
CA ILE A 67 -15.30 -8.75 -11.11
C ILE A 67 -16.50 -8.71 -10.16
N ALA A 68 -17.40 -9.69 -10.31
CA ALA A 68 -18.55 -9.84 -9.44
C ALA A 68 -18.25 -10.86 -8.34
N GLY A 69 -18.72 -10.57 -7.13
CA GLY A 69 -18.68 -11.46 -6.01
C GLY A 69 -19.90 -11.29 -5.11
N GLU A 70 -19.98 -12.12 -4.10
CA GLU A 70 -21.07 -12.14 -3.14
C GLU A 70 -20.58 -12.52 -1.75
N LYS A 71 -21.43 -12.26 -0.74
CA LYS A 71 -21.19 -12.71 0.63
C LYS A 71 -21.48 -14.21 0.78
N ASP A 72 -20.55 -14.93 1.37
CA ASP A 72 -20.66 -16.31 1.83
C ASP A 72 -20.46 -16.35 3.35
N GLY A 73 -21.54 -16.10 4.09
CA GLY A 73 -21.50 -15.90 5.53
C GLY A 73 -20.75 -14.61 5.91
N LEU A 74 -19.69 -14.75 6.72
CA LEU A 74 -18.82 -13.64 7.12
C LEU A 74 -17.75 -13.30 6.08
N PHE A 75 -17.64 -14.07 5.02
CA PHE A 75 -16.59 -13.96 4.01
C PHE A 75 -17.17 -13.52 2.67
N ASP A 76 -16.30 -13.10 1.76
CA ASP A 76 -16.66 -12.79 0.39
C ASP A 76 -16.09 -13.86 -0.56
N ARG A 77 -16.74 -14.06 -1.71
CA ARG A 77 -16.23 -14.93 -2.78
C ARG A 77 -16.49 -14.33 -4.15
N VAL A 78 -15.62 -14.63 -5.10
CA VAL A 78 -15.82 -14.27 -6.52
C VAL A 78 -16.82 -15.24 -7.16
N VAL A 79 -17.78 -14.71 -7.91
CA VAL A 79 -18.78 -15.50 -8.66
C VAL A 79 -18.67 -15.34 -10.17
N ASN A 80 -18.14 -14.21 -10.65
CA ASN A 80 -17.88 -14.00 -12.08
C ASN A 80 -16.65 -13.11 -12.27
N ALA A 81 -15.76 -13.53 -13.17
CA ALA A 81 -14.56 -12.78 -13.52
C ALA A 81 -14.29 -12.74 -15.03
N ASP A 82 -15.33 -12.90 -15.85
CA ASP A 82 -15.24 -12.84 -17.32
C ASP A 82 -14.73 -11.48 -17.80
N ARG A 83 -14.91 -10.44 -16.97
CA ARG A 83 -14.36 -9.10 -17.15
C ARG A 83 -13.47 -8.75 -15.97
N ASN A 84 -12.16 -8.74 -16.20
CA ASN A 84 -11.16 -8.48 -15.16
C ASN A 84 -10.51 -7.10 -15.25
N ASN A 85 -11.15 -6.14 -15.95
CA ASN A 85 -10.62 -4.79 -16.06
C ASN A 85 -10.69 -4.06 -14.71
N THR A 86 -9.56 -4.02 -14.00
CA THR A 86 -9.45 -3.46 -12.66
C THR A 86 -8.43 -2.33 -12.64
N PHE A 87 -8.78 -1.21 -12.02
CA PHE A 87 -7.89 -0.07 -11.88
C PHE A 87 -8.06 0.66 -10.54
N VAL A 88 -6.96 1.23 -10.06
CA VAL A 88 -6.92 2.19 -8.96
C VAL A 88 -7.13 3.58 -9.55
N SER A 89 -7.94 4.41 -8.90
CA SER A 89 -8.22 5.78 -9.31
C SER A 89 -8.33 6.68 -8.07
N GLY A 90 -8.30 7.99 -8.28
CA GLY A 90 -8.27 8.98 -7.20
C GLY A 90 -7.12 9.98 -7.38
N ARG A 91 -7.02 10.95 -6.45
CA ARG A 91 -6.00 12.01 -6.49
C ARG A 91 -4.59 11.48 -6.23
N GLY A 92 -4.46 10.45 -5.40
CA GLY A 92 -3.17 9.81 -5.14
C GLY A 92 -2.54 9.15 -6.37
N CYS A 93 -3.31 8.93 -7.45
CA CYS A 93 -2.80 8.44 -8.73
C CYS A 93 -2.22 9.55 -9.62
N ALA A 94 -2.30 10.83 -9.26
CA ALA A 94 -1.87 11.92 -10.12
C ALA A 94 -0.36 11.92 -10.35
N GLU A 95 0.42 11.61 -9.31
CA GLU A 95 1.90 11.66 -9.28
C GLU A 95 2.56 10.85 -10.40
N ILE A 96 1.98 9.70 -10.80
CA ILE A 96 2.55 8.89 -11.89
C ILE A 96 2.66 9.65 -13.22
N PHE A 97 1.84 10.68 -13.42
CA PHE A 97 1.82 11.48 -14.65
C PHE A 97 2.84 12.63 -14.65
N ASP A 98 3.49 12.91 -13.53
CA ASP A 98 4.65 13.82 -13.48
C ASP A 98 5.88 13.16 -14.12
N HIS A 99 5.87 11.83 -14.22
CA HIS A 99 6.91 11.02 -14.86
C HIS A 99 6.59 10.71 -16.34
N PHE A 100 5.57 11.34 -16.92
CA PHE A 100 5.19 11.12 -18.31
C PHE A 100 6.22 11.73 -19.28
N GLY A 101 6.82 10.91 -20.14
CA GLY A 101 7.68 11.36 -21.26
C GLY A 101 9.14 11.67 -20.91
N THR A 102 9.53 11.66 -19.63
CA THR A 102 10.89 12.04 -19.18
C THR A 102 11.68 10.90 -18.52
N THR A 103 11.05 9.73 -18.34
CA THR A 103 11.62 8.60 -17.59
C THR A 103 11.57 7.30 -18.39
N THR A 104 12.33 6.30 -17.94
CA THR A 104 12.28 4.93 -18.48
C THR A 104 11.01 4.19 -18.03
N GLU A 105 10.65 3.09 -18.72
CA GLU A 105 9.53 2.25 -18.27
C GLU A 105 9.74 1.71 -16.85
N LEU A 106 10.98 1.33 -16.51
CA LEU A 106 11.34 0.81 -15.20
C LEU A 106 11.10 1.85 -14.09
N GLU A 107 11.50 3.10 -14.29
CA GLU A 107 11.28 4.18 -13.33
C GLU A 107 9.80 4.43 -13.10
N ARG A 108 9.00 4.51 -14.19
CA ARG A 108 7.54 4.63 -14.06
C ARG A 108 6.93 3.44 -13.33
N ALA A 109 7.38 2.22 -13.61
CA ALA A 109 6.92 1.02 -12.92
C ALA A 109 7.25 1.06 -11.42
N CYS A 110 8.42 1.59 -11.05
CA CYS A 110 8.80 1.80 -9.65
C CYS A 110 7.90 2.83 -8.97
N VAL A 111 7.66 3.99 -9.59
CA VAL A 111 6.75 5.01 -9.03
C VAL A 111 5.34 4.45 -8.86
N ALA A 112 4.81 3.76 -9.88
CA ALA A 112 3.49 3.14 -9.79
C ALA A 112 3.40 2.08 -8.69
N ARG A 113 4.49 1.31 -8.48
CA ARG A 113 4.59 0.34 -7.38
C ARG A 113 4.50 1.04 -6.03
N GLU A 114 5.22 2.14 -5.82
CA GLU A 114 5.18 2.90 -4.57
C GLU A 114 3.79 3.51 -4.33
N ILE A 115 3.12 4.03 -5.37
CA ILE A 115 1.76 4.59 -5.27
C ILE A 115 0.75 3.54 -4.77
N ILE A 116 0.81 2.30 -5.28
CA ILE A 116 -0.13 1.24 -4.90
C ILE A 116 0.35 0.42 -3.69
N ALA A 117 1.58 0.61 -3.20
CA ALA A 117 2.14 -0.17 -2.11
C ALA A 117 1.31 -0.10 -0.80
N PRO A 118 0.77 1.06 -0.38
CA PRO A 118 -0.09 1.14 0.80
C PRO A 118 -1.37 0.31 0.68
N LEU A 119 -1.97 0.25 -0.52
CA LEU A 119 -3.18 -0.53 -0.77
C LEU A 119 -2.88 -2.03 -0.67
N ASN A 120 -1.79 -2.47 -1.31
CA ASN A 120 -1.31 -3.84 -1.21
C ASN A 120 -0.94 -4.23 0.23
N GLY A 121 -0.24 -3.35 0.95
CA GLY A 121 0.16 -3.58 2.33
C GLY A 121 -1.03 -3.73 3.25
N TYR A 122 -2.01 -2.82 3.16
CA TYR A 122 -3.21 -2.91 3.98
C TYR A 122 -4.03 -4.18 3.67
N ALA A 123 -4.21 -4.51 2.38
CA ALA A 123 -4.91 -5.73 1.97
C ALA A 123 -4.20 -7.00 2.43
N ALA A 124 -2.86 -7.03 2.38
CA ALA A 124 -2.06 -8.12 2.93
C ALA A 124 -2.34 -8.33 4.42
N LEU A 125 -2.46 -7.27 5.21
CA LEU A 125 -2.77 -7.38 6.64
C LEU A 125 -4.23 -7.77 6.92
N ALA A 126 -5.16 -7.37 6.07
CA ALA A 126 -6.58 -7.72 6.22
C ALA A 126 -6.88 -9.17 5.84
N ASP A 127 -6.09 -9.75 4.92
CA ASP A 127 -6.27 -11.09 4.37
C ASP A 127 -4.91 -11.79 4.20
N SER A 128 -4.64 -12.81 5.02
CA SER A 128 -3.36 -13.53 5.04
C SER A 128 -3.05 -14.29 3.76
N GLN A 129 -4.06 -14.57 2.94
CA GLN A 129 -3.92 -15.23 1.66
C GLN A 129 -3.80 -14.24 0.51
N PHE A 130 -4.00 -12.93 0.72
CA PHE A 130 -3.83 -11.91 -0.31
C PHE A 130 -2.45 -12.00 -0.96
N ARG A 131 -2.36 -11.74 -2.26
CA ARG A 131 -1.09 -11.52 -2.96
C ARG A 131 -1.07 -10.12 -3.55
N PRO A 132 0.04 -9.38 -3.40
CA PRO A 132 0.15 -8.03 -3.93
C PRO A 132 -0.11 -7.98 -5.44
N VAL A 133 -0.91 -7.01 -5.86
CA VAL A 133 -1.17 -6.75 -7.27
C VAL A 133 -0.08 -5.85 -7.83
N ILE A 134 0.12 -5.90 -9.15
CA ILE A 134 1.09 -5.05 -9.84
C ILE A 134 0.40 -4.03 -10.74
N ALA A 135 0.98 -2.84 -10.85
CA ALA A 135 0.58 -1.87 -11.86
C ALA A 135 1.11 -2.30 -13.24
N VAL A 136 0.26 -2.22 -14.26
CA VAL A 136 0.60 -2.65 -15.63
C VAL A 136 0.53 -1.53 -16.65
N SER A 137 -0.37 -0.58 -16.45
CA SER A 137 -0.49 0.62 -17.28
C SER A 137 -1.17 1.73 -16.50
N ALA A 138 -1.04 2.96 -16.97
CA ALA A 138 -1.78 4.09 -16.42
C ALA A 138 -2.38 4.94 -17.54
N SER A 139 -3.52 5.56 -17.25
CA SER A 139 -4.14 6.56 -18.12
C SER A 139 -4.68 7.76 -17.36
N ARG A 140 -4.61 8.93 -17.99
CA ARG A 140 -5.33 10.13 -17.54
C ARG A 140 -6.30 10.56 -18.62
N GLN A 141 -7.51 10.94 -18.23
CA GLN A 141 -8.53 11.42 -19.15
C GLN A 141 -9.08 12.74 -18.62
N ALA A 142 -8.96 13.81 -19.42
CA ALA A 142 -9.60 15.08 -19.11
C ALA A 142 -11.10 15.00 -19.41
N ALA A 143 -11.89 15.82 -18.71
CA ALA A 143 -13.32 15.97 -18.98
C ALA A 143 -13.65 16.36 -20.45
N HIS A 144 -12.69 16.92 -21.18
CA HIS A 144 -12.85 17.43 -22.55
C HIS A 144 -12.35 16.44 -23.62
N GLY A 145 -12.03 15.20 -23.25
CA GLY A 145 -11.72 14.12 -24.19
C GLY A 145 -10.24 13.85 -24.44
N SER A 146 -9.31 14.74 -24.03
CA SER A 146 -7.87 14.43 -24.13
C SER A 146 -7.50 13.27 -23.20
N SER A 147 -6.86 12.23 -23.75
CA SER A 147 -6.32 11.12 -22.97
C SER A 147 -4.82 10.97 -23.16
N ALA A 148 -4.14 10.47 -22.13
CA ALA A 148 -2.77 9.98 -22.22
C ALA A 148 -2.69 8.60 -21.58
N HIS A 149 -1.87 7.73 -22.16
CA HIS A 149 -1.70 6.34 -21.75
C HIS A 149 -0.21 6.02 -21.65
N MET A 150 0.18 5.22 -20.65
CA MET A 150 1.55 4.72 -20.50
C MET A 150 1.57 3.24 -20.12
N SER A 151 2.53 2.52 -20.67
CA SER A 151 2.91 1.18 -20.23
C SER A 151 3.80 1.26 -18.99
N LEU A 152 3.57 0.36 -18.04
CA LEU A 152 4.36 0.18 -16.82
C LEU A 152 4.98 -1.22 -16.75
N GLY A 153 4.79 -2.04 -17.78
CA GLY A 153 5.27 -3.41 -17.85
C GLY A 153 4.19 -4.39 -18.29
N ARG A 154 4.53 -5.68 -18.26
CA ARG A 154 3.61 -6.77 -18.63
C ARG A 154 2.91 -7.33 -17.40
N ALA A 155 1.61 -7.62 -17.55
CA ALA A 155 0.90 -8.44 -16.57
C ALA A 155 1.59 -9.80 -16.45
N PRO A 156 1.71 -10.38 -15.24
CA PRO A 156 2.25 -11.72 -15.09
C PRO A 156 1.27 -12.71 -15.73
N SER A 157 1.77 -13.86 -16.20
CA SER A 157 0.89 -14.98 -16.49
C SER A 157 0.32 -15.51 -15.18
N ILE A 158 -0.94 -15.17 -14.88
CA ILE A 158 -1.59 -15.62 -13.65
C ILE A 158 -2.17 -17.00 -13.94
N GLN A 159 -1.46 -18.03 -13.49
CA GLN A 159 -1.93 -19.40 -13.60
C GLN A 159 -2.83 -19.73 -12.40
N GLY A 160 -4.02 -20.26 -12.71
CA GLY A 160 -4.96 -20.82 -11.74
C GLY A 160 -6.03 -19.83 -11.28
N GLN A 161 -7.30 -20.23 -11.43
CA GLN A 161 -8.40 -19.72 -10.61
C GLN A 161 -8.41 -20.55 -9.33
N THR A 162 -8.17 -19.91 -8.20
CA THR A 162 -8.36 -20.53 -6.88
C THR A 162 -9.49 -19.78 -6.21
N TYR A 163 -10.72 -20.28 -6.39
CA TYR A 163 -11.90 -19.80 -5.67
C TYR A 163 -11.68 -19.97 -4.15
N ARG A 164 -11.11 -18.95 -3.52
CA ARG A 164 -10.87 -18.88 -2.07
C ARG A 164 -11.87 -17.94 -1.42
N LYS A 165 -12.10 -18.13 -0.13
CA LYS A 165 -12.85 -17.16 0.68
C LYS A 165 -11.96 -15.95 0.97
N ILE A 166 -12.54 -14.77 0.83
CA ILE A 166 -11.90 -13.48 1.11
C ILE A 166 -12.32 -13.03 2.49
N VAL A 167 -11.34 -12.72 3.32
CA VAL A 167 -11.55 -12.42 4.75
C VAL A 167 -11.39 -10.93 5.07
N ALA A 168 -11.00 -10.11 4.10
CA ALA A 168 -10.63 -8.71 4.29
C ALA A 168 -11.75 -7.79 4.81
N CYS A 169 -13.01 -8.20 4.69
CA CYS A 169 -14.19 -7.42 5.10
C CYS A 169 -15.06 -8.16 6.13
N ARG A 170 -14.44 -9.06 6.93
CA ARG A 170 -15.15 -9.87 7.94
C ARG A 170 -15.49 -9.12 9.23
N HIS A 171 -14.89 -7.95 9.46
CA HIS A 171 -15.00 -7.20 10.71
C HIS A 171 -14.97 -5.69 10.48
N GLN A 172 -15.87 -4.94 11.12
CA GLN A 172 -16.01 -3.49 10.95
C GLN A 172 -14.72 -2.71 11.27
N THR A 173 -14.00 -3.11 12.32
CA THR A 173 -12.71 -2.51 12.71
C THR A 173 -11.66 -2.50 11.60
N LEU A 174 -11.72 -3.41 10.62
CA LEU A 174 -10.84 -3.31 9.44
C LEU A 174 -11.11 -1.99 8.70
N HIS A 175 -12.37 -1.74 8.34
CA HIS A 175 -12.74 -0.48 7.68
C HIS A 175 -12.42 0.76 8.52
N GLU A 176 -12.61 0.72 9.83
CA GLU A 176 -12.32 1.85 10.73
C GLU A 176 -10.83 2.20 10.81
N LEU A 177 -9.96 1.19 10.83
CA LEU A 177 -8.51 1.38 10.92
C LEU A 177 -7.85 1.70 9.57
N MET A 178 -8.57 1.51 8.46
CA MET A 178 -8.00 1.61 7.11
C MET A 178 -7.41 2.99 6.80
N PRO A 179 -8.12 4.13 7.00
CA PRO A 179 -7.60 5.44 6.61
C PRO A 179 -6.27 5.79 7.29
N CYS A 180 -6.19 5.56 8.62
CA CYS A 180 -4.99 5.86 9.40
C CYS A 180 -3.78 5.00 8.97
N ARG A 181 -3.98 3.69 8.78
CA ARG A 181 -2.90 2.77 8.41
C ARG A 181 -2.42 2.99 6.98
N VAL A 182 -3.33 3.23 6.04
CA VAL A 182 -2.97 3.51 4.65
C VAL A 182 -2.20 4.82 4.55
N GLU A 183 -2.63 5.85 5.26
CA GLU A 183 -1.90 7.12 5.32
C GLU A 183 -0.53 6.97 5.99
N TYR A 184 -0.41 6.19 7.06
CA TYR A 184 0.88 5.88 7.67
C TYR A 184 1.81 5.13 6.69
N MET A 185 1.30 4.15 5.95
CA MET A 185 2.06 3.41 4.93
C MET A 185 2.50 4.29 3.76
N ARG A 186 1.73 5.33 3.41
CA ARG A 186 2.15 6.34 2.41
C ARG A 186 3.32 7.17 2.91
N ASN A 187 3.26 7.61 4.16
CA ASN A 187 4.28 8.48 4.75
C ASN A 187 5.55 7.71 5.15
N ILE A 188 5.39 6.45 5.56
CA ILE A 188 6.48 5.58 6.01
C ILE A 188 6.57 4.38 5.08
N GLY A 189 7.34 4.49 4.00
CA GLY A 189 7.47 3.42 3.00
C GLY A 189 7.95 2.06 3.58
N LEU A 190 8.65 2.08 4.73
CA LEU A 190 8.98 0.84 5.47
C LEU A 190 7.71 0.08 5.90
N ALA A 191 6.67 0.78 6.35
CA ALA A 191 5.41 0.17 6.78
C ALA A 191 4.70 -0.54 5.61
N ALA A 192 4.63 0.11 4.44
CA ALA A 192 4.07 -0.51 3.23
C ALA A 192 4.86 -1.77 2.84
N ARG A 193 6.19 -1.67 2.76
CA ARG A 193 7.06 -2.81 2.42
C ARG A 193 6.94 -3.96 3.42
N ALA A 194 6.90 -3.64 4.71
CA ALA A 194 6.75 -4.64 5.76
C ALA A 194 5.41 -5.39 5.66
N ALA A 195 4.32 -4.65 5.43
CA ALA A 195 3.00 -5.23 5.28
C ALA A 195 2.88 -6.11 4.02
N ILE A 196 3.42 -5.64 2.88
CA ILE A 196 3.49 -6.41 1.62
C ILE A 196 4.27 -7.72 1.81
N ALA A 197 5.41 -7.66 2.50
CA ALA A 197 6.22 -8.84 2.74
C ALA A 197 5.49 -9.94 3.52
N THR A 198 4.43 -9.61 4.29
CA THR A 198 3.58 -10.61 4.96
C THR A 198 2.77 -11.47 3.98
N ALA A 199 2.58 -11.00 2.75
CA ALA A 199 1.81 -11.65 1.69
C ALA A 199 2.69 -12.32 0.61
N ASP A 200 3.91 -11.82 0.41
CA ASP A 200 4.88 -12.32 -0.57
C ASP A 200 5.38 -13.75 -0.29
N GLU A 201 6.19 -14.26 -1.21
CA GLU A 201 6.89 -15.54 -1.03
C GLU A 201 7.75 -15.52 0.24
N PRO A 202 7.57 -16.48 1.16
CA PRO A 202 8.30 -16.49 2.42
C PRO A 202 9.81 -16.53 2.24
N SER A 203 10.51 -15.60 2.89
CA SER A 203 11.95 -15.41 2.69
C SER A 203 12.64 -15.01 4.00
N TRP A 204 13.60 -15.85 4.44
CA TRP A 204 14.39 -15.55 5.65
C TRP A 204 15.15 -14.23 5.53
N PRO A 205 15.93 -13.96 4.44
CA PRO A 205 16.67 -12.71 4.33
C PRO A 205 15.76 -11.48 4.33
N LEU A 206 14.60 -11.57 3.65
CA LEU A 206 13.66 -10.47 3.56
C LEU A 206 13.04 -10.14 4.93
N TYR A 207 12.48 -11.15 5.60
CA TYR A 207 11.89 -10.96 6.93
C TYR A 207 12.93 -10.43 7.91
N TYR A 208 14.12 -11.01 7.91
CA TYR A 208 15.18 -10.55 8.81
C TYR A 208 15.52 -9.09 8.56
N ARG A 209 15.74 -8.70 7.30
CA ARG A 209 16.10 -7.32 6.95
C ARG A 209 15.02 -6.33 7.38
N ILE A 210 13.75 -6.64 7.10
CA ILE A 210 12.65 -5.75 7.47
C ILE A 210 12.53 -5.66 9.00
N LEU A 211 12.72 -6.76 9.74
CA LEU A 211 12.70 -6.70 11.20
C LEU A 211 13.83 -5.85 11.78
N GLU A 212 15.02 -5.84 11.15
CA GLU A 212 16.10 -4.91 11.51
C GLU A 212 15.71 -3.46 11.24
N ASP A 213 15.11 -3.19 10.08
CA ASP A 213 14.68 -1.84 9.70
C ASP A 213 13.54 -1.34 10.64
N ILE A 214 12.60 -2.21 11.04
CA ILE A 214 11.55 -1.91 12.04
C ILE A 214 12.19 -1.62 13.40
N ALA A 215 13.14 -2.43 13.85
CA ALA A 215 13.84 -2.18 15.10
C ALA A 215 14.58 -0.83 15.06
N GLY A 216 15.25 -0.52 13.95
CA GLY A 216 15.91 0.77 13.73
C GLY A 216 14.92 1.94 13.79
N HIS A 217 13.75 1.79 13.16
CA HIS A 217 12.66 2.78 13.24
C HIS A 217 12.16 2.98 14.68
N LYS A 218 12.09 1.92 15.48
CA LYS A 218 11.78 1.97 16.91
C LYS A 218 12.96 2.41 17.80
N ASN A 219 14.06 2.90 17.22
CA ASN A 219 15.29 3.27 17.93
C ASN A 219 15.86 2.15 18.83
N THR A 220 15.77 0.91 18.36
CA THR A 220 16.25 -0.27 19.08
C THR A 220 17.00 -1.21 18.13
N THR A 221 17.38 -2.39 18.61
CA THR A 221 17.96 -3.45 17.79
C THR A 221 17.01 -4.64 17.72
N LEU A 222 17.17 -5.48 16.70
CA LEU A 222 16.36 -6.70 16.55
C LEU A 222 16.35 -7.54 17.85
N ASP A 223 17.50 -7.63 18.51
CA ASP A 223 17.65 -8.36 19.78
C ASP A 223 16.89 -7.76 20.95
N LYS A 224 16.49 -6.49 20.85
CA LYS A 224 15.73 -5.77 21.87
C LYS A 224 14.27 -5.57 21.49
N ILE A 225 13.80 -6.08 20.34
CA ILE A 225 12.37 -6.08 19.96
C ILE A 225 11.45 -6.63 21.07
N PRO A 226 11.81 -7.69 21.83
CA PRO A 226 10.90 -8.18 22.87
C PRO A 226 10.65 -7.16 23.99
N SER A 227 11.58 -6.23 24.21
CA SER A 227 11.42 -5.15 25.18
C SER A 227 10.44 -4.06 24.69
N THR A 228 10.08 -4.04 23.41
CA THR A 228 9.07 -3.13 22.86
C THR A 228 7.69 -3.77 22.74
N GLY A 229 7.50 -5.02 23.21
CA GLY A 229 6.21 -5.71 23.19
C GLY A 229 5.79 -6.30 21.83
N LEU A 230 6.56 -6.05 20.77
CA LEU A 230 6.22 -6.51 19.42
C LEU A 230 6.35 -8.03 19.24
N ALA A 231 7.21 -8.70 20.02
CA ALA A 231 7.39 -10.16 19.96
C ALA A 231 7.79 -10.77 21.30
N GLY A 232 7.48 -12.06 21.49
CA GLY A 232 8.03 -12.86 22.58
C GLY A 232 9.51 -13.17 22.38
N ARG A 233 10.26 -13.28 23.49
CA ARG A 233 11.69 -13.63 23.48
C ARG A 233 11.95 -15.00 22.84
N GLU A 234 11.10 -15.97 23.16
CA GLU A 234 11.19 -17.34 22.65
C GLU A 234 11.03 -17.39 21.12
N ALA A 235 9.95 -16.79 20.60
CA ALA A 235 9.67 -16.73 19.17
C ALA A 235 10.79 -16.04 18.38
N LEU A 236 11.32 -14.92 18.89
CA LEU A 236 12.44 -14.23 18.24
C LEU A 236 13.72 -15.08 18.21
N ASN A 237 14.03 -15.76 19.32
CA ASN A 237 15.21 -16.64 19.38
C ASN A 237 15.06 -17.81 18.39
N ALA A 238 13.87 -18.41 18.32
CA ALA A 238 13.56 -19.47 17.36
C ALA A 238 13.68 -18.98 15.91
N PHE A 239 13.13 -17.80 15.59
CA PHE A 239 13.26 -17.16 14.28
C PHE A 239 14.73 -16.94 13.90
N LYS A 240 15.53 -16.30 14.77
CA LYS A 240 16.95 -16.07 14.52
C LYS A 240 17.73 -17.36 14.33
N ARG A 241 17.43 -18.38 15.14
CA ARG A 241 18.06 -19.71 15.05
C ARG A 241 17.75 -20.36 13.71
N ALA A 242 16.49 -20.35 13.27
CA ALA A 242 16.10 -20.91 11.98
C ALA A 242 16.70 -20.13 10.79
N ALA A 243 16.67 -18.79 10.83
CA ALA A 243 17.23 -17.95 9.78
C ALA A 243 18.74 -18.19 9.56
N ASN A 244 19.50 -18.43 10.64
CA ASN A 244 20.94 -18.71 10.57
C ASN A 244 21.26 -20.13 10.08
N ASN A 245 20.34 -21.08 10.24
CA ASN A 245 20.54 -22.49 9.91
C ASN A 245 19.79 -22.95 8.64
N SER A 246 19.18 -22.02 7.90
CA SER A 246 18.57 -22.32 6.60
C SER A 246 19.64 -22.54 5.51
N GLU A 247 19.28 -23.28 4.46
CA GLU A 247 20.20 -23.61 3.35
C GLU A 247 20.76 -22.35 2.65
N ASN A 248 19.99 -21.25 2.65
CA ASN A 248 20.38 -19.91 2.21
C ASN A 248 20.54 -18.93 3.40
N GLY A 249 21.08 -19.43 4.52
CA GLY A 249 21.22 -18.67 5.77
C GLY A 249 21.99 -17.36 5.63
N ARG A 250 21.59 -16.37 6.43
CA ARG A 250 22.08 -14.97 6.46
C ARG A 250 23.60 -14.84 6.62
N HIS A 251 24.20 -15.76 7.36
CA HIS A 251 25.63 -15.78 7.62
C HIS A 251 26.22 -17.01 6.95
N GLY A 252 27.47 -16.89 6.46
CA GLY A 252 28.21 -18.02 5.92
C GLY A 252 28.20 -19.22 6.88
N THR A 253 28.58 -20.39 6.37
CA THR A 253 28.56 -21.69 7.08
C THR A 253 29.10 -21.67 8.52
N SER A 254 29.93 -20.69 8.89
CA SER A 254 30.51 -20.50 10.22
C SER A 254 29.53 -20.26 11.37
N LYS A 255 28.29 -19.80 11.11
CA LYS A 255 27.25 -19.65 12.16
C LYS A 255 26.19 -20.76 12.16
N ARG A 256 26.37 -21.80 11.33
CA ARG A 256 25.48 -22.96 11.30
C ARG A 256 25.86 -23.93 12.42
N THR A 257 24.87 -24.41 13.14
CA THR A 257 25.03 -25.50 14.10
C THR A 257 24.67 -26.80 13.39
N LEU A 258 25.70 -27.56 12.97
CA LEU A 258 25.54 -28.79 12.17
C LEU A 258 24.80 -29.92 12.93
N SER A 259 24.72 -29.84 14.25
CA SER A 259 24.03 -30.83 15.09
C SER A 259 22.52 -30.57 15.23
N LEU A 260 21.96 -29.53 14.59
CA LEU A 260 20.54 -29.22 14.71
C LEU A 260 19.69 -30.02 13.75
N LEU A 261 18.63 -30.62 14.29
CA LEU A 261 17.62 -31.28 13.47
C LEU A 261 16.68 -30.24 12.85
N LYS A 262 16.37 -30.37 11.55
CA LYS A 262 15.51 -29.43 10.82
C LYS A 262 14.11 -29.29 11.44
N ASN A 263 13.59 -30.35 12.05
CA ASN A 263 12.29 -30.35 12.72
C ASN A 263 12.27 -29.52 14.01
N GLU A 264 13.42 -29.17 14.59
CA GLU A 264 13.52 -28.28 15.76
C GLU A 264 13.53 -26.80 15.37
N LEU A 265 13.73 -26.49 14.08
CA LEU A 265 13.78 -25.12 13.58
C LEU A 265 12.40 -24.62 13.19
N MET A 266 12.19 -23.33 13.34
CA MET A 266 11.04 -22.62 12.79
C MET A 266 11.01 -22.80 11.27
N THR A 267 9.84 -23.15 10.75
CA THR A 267 9.56 -23.25 9.31
C THR A 267 9.34 -21.86 8.71
N LEU A 268 9.46 -21.73 7.38
CA LEU A 268 9.13 -20.46 6.70
C LEU A 268 7.66 -20.03 6.90
N ARG A 269 6.76 -21.00 7.07
CA ARG A 269 5.35 -20.75 7.38
C ARG A 269 5.17 -20.13 8.76
N GLU A 270 5.79 -20.72 9.78
CA GLU A 270 5.83 -20.16 11.14
C GLU A 270 6.52 -18.79 11.14
N ALA A 271 7.59 -18.62 10.38
CA ALA A 271 8.29 -17.35 10.25
C ALA A 271 7.41 -16.26 9.62
N ARG A 272 6.59 -16.60 8.62
CA ARG A 272 5.60 -15.68 8.03
C ARG A 272 4.56 -15.26 9.06
N GLN A 273 4.03 -16.19 9.86
CA GLN A 273 3.11 -15.86 10.95
C GLN A 273 3.75 -14.93 11.99
N PHE A 274 4.94 -15.30 12.48
CA PHE A 274 5.72 -14.49 13.43
C PHE A 274 5.98 -13.07 12.89
N PHE A 275 6.42 -12.97 11.64
CA PHE A 275 6.68 -11.70 10.99
C PHE A 275 5.41 -10.87 10.84
N ARG A 276 4.30 -11.48 10.39
CA ARG A 276 2.99 -10.84 10.27
C ARG A 276 2.50 -10.28 11.61
N GLU A 277 2.69 -11.01 12.70
CA GLU A 277 2.32 -10.54 14.04
C GLU A 277 3.12 -9.32 14.49
N ILE A 278 4.43 -9.31 14.25
CA ILE A 278 5.27 -8.14 14.55
C ILE A 278 4.82 -6.93 13.75
N VAL A 279 4.64 -7.08 12.43
CA VAL A 279 4.23 -5.97 11.55
C VAL A 279 2.85 -5.44 11.98
N ARG A 280 1.91 -6.33 12.29
CA ARG A 280 0.59 -5.93 12.80
C ARG A 280 0.73 -5.15 14.11
N LYS A 281 1.39 -5.72 15.12
CA LYS A 281 1.55 -5.05 16.43
C LYS A 281 2.26 -3.71 16.30
N TRP A 282 3.25 -3.62 15.42
CA TRP A 282 3.93 -2.37 15.15
C TRP A 282 2.95 -1.33 14.59
N LEU A 283 2.10 -1.69 13.64
CA LEU A 283 1.08 -0.79 13.11
C LEU A 283 -0.03 -0.49 14.12
N ASP A 284 -0.39 -1.44 14.98
CA ASP A 284 -1.32 -1.22 16.09
C ASP A 284 -0.75 -0.16 17.06
N ASP A 285 0.56 -0.18 17.34
CA ASP A 285 1.25 0.80 18.19
C ASP A 285 1.31 2.20 17.52
N GLU A 286 1.65 2.26 16.23
CA GLU A 286 1.84 3.55 15.52
C GLU A 286 0.51 4.22 15.12
N CYS A 287 -0.51 3.43 14.77
CA CYS A 287 -1.80 3.94 14.28
C CYS A 287 -2.92 3.87 15.33
N GLY A 288 -2.69 3.16 16.44
CA GLY A 288 -3.73 2.84 17.41
C GLY A 288 -4.69 1.73 16.93
N GLY A 289 -5.41 1.17 17.89
CA GLY A 289 -6.40 0.11 17.68
C GLY A 289 -5.80 -1.25 17.31
N VAL A 290 -6.52 -2.32 17.67
CA VAL A 290 -6.08 -3.69 17.41
C VAL A 290 -6.74 -4.20 16.13
N MET A 291 -5.93 -4.50 15.11
CA MET A 291 -6.48 -5.03 13.87
C MET A 291 -6.87 -6.50 14.02
N PRO A 292 -8.11 -6.87 13.64
CA PRO A 292 -8.52 -8.26 13.56
C PRO A 292 -7.56 -9.03 12.65
N SER A 293 -6.89 -10.04 13.20
CA SER A 293 -5.97 -10.89 12.43
C SER A 293 -6.66 -12.16 11.97
N ASP A 294 -6.24 -12.67 10.84
CA ASP A 294 -6.45 -14.05 10.42
C ASP A 294 -5.10 -14.78 10.43
N ARG A 295 -5.16 -16.09 10.61
CA ARG A 295 -3.98 -16.94 10.72
C ARG A 295 -3.50 -17.32 9.33
N VAL A 296 -2.19 -17.34 9.11
CA VAL A 296 -1.61 -18.00 7.94
C VAL A 296 -2.04 -19.47 7.92
N GLU A 297 -2.61 -19.93 6.81
CA GLU A 297 -3.19 -21.28 6.70
C GLU A 297 -2.19 -22.41 6.98
N GLY A 298 -2.73 -23.56 7.36
CA GLY A 298 -2.02 -24.82 7.59
C GLY A 298 -2.21 -25.36 9.01
N GLY A 299 -1.34 -26.29 9.43
CA GLY A 299 -1.37 -26.92 10.75
C GLY A 299 -1.01 -25.99 11.92
N PRO A 300 -0.94 -26.51 13.17
CA PRO A 300 -0.61 -25.73 14.37
C PRO A 300 0.77 -25.06 14.25
N PHE A 301 0.97 -24.00 15.03
CA PHE A 301 2.26 -23.32 15.13
C PHE A 301 2.97 -23.67 16.44
N ARG A 302 4.30 -23.56 16.42
CA ARG A 302 5.15 -23.76 17.60
C ARG A 302 5.71 -22.42 18.08
N PHE A 303 6.51 -22.44 19.14
CA PHE A 303 7.25 -21.29 19.65
C PHE A 303 6.36 -20.14 20.18
N GLY A 304 5.16 -20.47 20.67
CA GLY A 304 4.21 -19.50 21.22
C GLY A 304 3.58 -18.58 20.17
N LEU A 305 3.38 -19.09 18.95
CA LEU A 305 2.71 -18.39 17.85
C LEU A 305 1.22 -18.75 17.71
N ASP A 306 0.69 -19.61 18.60
CA ASP A 306 -0.74 -19.92 18.71
C ASP A 306 -1.33 -19.20 19.94
#